data_AF-A0A3D8SZ09-F1
#
_entry.id   AF-A0A3D8SZ09-F1
#
_cell.length_a   1.000
_cell.length_b   1.000
_cell.length_c   1.000
_cell.angle_alpha   90.00
_cell.angle_beta   90.00
_cell.angle_gamma   90.00
#
_symmetry.space_group_name_H-M   'P 1'
#
loop_
_entity.id
_entity.type
_entity.pdbx_description
1 polymer ?
#
loop_
_entity_poly.entity_id
_entity_poly.type
_entity_poly.pdbx_seq_one_letter_code
_entity_poly.pdbx_strand_id
1 'polypeptide(L)'
;MVAEDKNVQEARKGALAIAQDWGKSPLPPTLLATLITALHARPLQKLPLAFTPVLLFSTYLNLNNFVIDSAGLTAAWSGLYLLLARRRRAGGANFSARFGNRFGARGLTRGAAMLLAGANVVGCGTTYALGRRSKEERVV
;
A
#
# COMPACT_ATOMS: atom_id res chain seq x y z
N MET A 1 37.34 3.53 2.46
CA MET A 1 36.43 3.41 1.30
C MET A 1 35.80 2.01 1.22
N VAL A 2 36.56 0.91 1.16
CA VAL A 2 35.98 -0.47 1.06
C VAL A 2 35.04 -0.89 2.20
N ALA A 3 35.29 -0.45 3.44
CA ALA A 3 34.42 -0.81 4.59
C ALA A 3 33.07 -0.08 4.56
N GLU A 4 33.05 1.16 4.05
CA GLU A 4 31.84 1.96 3.92
C GLU A 4 30.92 1.39 2.83
N ASP A 5 31.50 0.94 1.72
CA ASP A 5 30.78 0.27 0.63
C ASP A 5 30.09 -1.02 1.09
N LYS A 6 30.74 -1.82 1.96
CA LYS A 6 30.15 -3.05 2.50
C LYS A 6 28.95 -2.77 3.41
N ASN A 7 29.07 -1.79 4.30
CA ASN A 7 27.99 -1.38 5.19
C ASN A 7 26.76 -0.88 4.42
N VAL A 8 26.98 -0.09 3.36
CA VAL A 8 25.89 0.40 2.49
C VAL A 8 25.20 -0.76 1.75
N GLN A 9 25.96 -1.77 1.30
CA GLN A 9 25.39 -2.92 0.61
C GLN A 9 24.58 -3.83 1.55
N GLU A 10 25.04 -4.04 2.78
CA GLU A 10 24.28 -4.78 3.80
C GLU A 10 23.00 -4.05 4.20
N ALA A 11 23.07 -2.72 4.39
CA ALA A 11 21.89 -1.90 4.65
C ALA A 11 20.86 -1.98 3.52
N ARG A 12 21.31 -1.99 2.26
CA ARG A 12 20.43 -2.18 1.08
C ARG A 12 19.76 -3.54 1.08
N LYS A 13 20.50 -4.61 1.35
CA LYS A 13 19.95 -5.98 1.44
C LYS A 13 18.92 -6.08 2.57
N GLY A 14 19.20 -5.49 3.73
CA GLY A 14 18.27 -5.43 4.86
C GLY A 14 16.99 -4.67 4.50
N ALA A 15 17.11 -3.49 3.89
CA ALA A 15 15.95 -2.70 3.45
C ALA A 15 15.09 -3.45 2.41
N LEU A 16 15.73 -4.13 1.46
CA LEU A 16 15.04 -4.96 0.48
C LEU A 16 14.34 -6.16 1.11
N ALA A 17 14.96 -6.81 2.11
CA ALA A 17 14.35 -7.92 2.83
C ALA A 17 13.09 -7.47 3.59
N ILE A 18 13.16 -6.34 4.29
CA ILE A 18 12.00 -5.76 5.01
C ILE A 18 10.87 -5.41 4.04
N ALA A 19 11.20 -4.78 2.90
CA ALA A 19 10.22 -4.47 1.87
C ALA A 19 9.58 -5.75 1.30
N GLN A 20 10.39 -6.81 1.14
CA GLN A 20 9.91 -8.09 0.66
C GLN A 20 9.00 -8.80 1.68
N ASP A 21 9.35 -8.77 2.95
CA ASP A 21 8.56 -9.42 3.99
C ASP A 21 7.25 -8.67 4.22
N TRP A 22 7.27 -7.34 4.09
CA TRP A 22 6.05 -6.53 4.04
C TRP A 22 5.14 -6.99 2.91
N GLY A 23 5.65 -7.07 1.68
CA GLY A 23 4.85 -7.42 0.50
C GLY A 23 4.36 -8.87 0.46
N LYS A 24 5.03 -9.78 1.17
CA LYS A 24 4.60 -11.19 1.29
C LYS A 24 3.49 -11.39 2.31
N SER A 25 3.30 -10.45 3.23
CA SER A 25 2.28 -10.58 4.26
C SER A 25 0.88 -10.23 3.74
N PRO A 26 -0.20 -10.77 4.33
CA PRO A 26 -1.58 -10.41 4.00
C PRO A 26 -2.05 -9.09 4.66
N LEU A 27 -1.21 -8.48 5.51
CA LEU A 27 -1.53 -7.27 6.28
C LEU A 27 -1.61 -5.98 5.45
N PRO A 28 -0.69 -5.70 4.50
CA PRO A 28 -0.73 -4.49 3.68
C PRO A 28 -2.07 -4.24 2.96
N PRO A 29 -2.67 -5.23 2.26
CA PRO A 29 -3.95 -5.02 1.59
C PRO A 29 -5.13 -4.89 2.58
N THR A 30 -5.14 -5.64 3.68
CA THR A 30 -6.21 -5.55 4.69
C THR A 30 -6.21 -4.21 5.41
N LEU A 31 -5.05 -3.73 5.85
CA LEU A 31 -4.92 -2.41 6.50
C LEU A 31 -5.33 -1.29 5.55
N LEU A 32 -5.01 -1.40 4.26
CA LEU A 32 -5.42 -0.40 3.29
C LEU A 32 -6.95 -0.45 3.07
N ALA A 33 -7.52 -1.64 2.96
CA ALA A 33 -8.96 -1.85 2.85
C ALA A 33 -9.72 -1.27 4.06
N THR A 34 -9.21 -1.46 5.29
CA THR A 34 -9.84 -0.91 6.50
C THR A 34 -9.78 0.62 6.52
N LEU A 35 -8.64 1.23 6.16
CA LEU A 35 -8.51 2.69 6.08
C LEU A 35 -9.40 3.29 4.98
N ILE A 36 -9.46 2.67 3.79
CA ILE A 36 -10.35 3.12 2.72
C ILE A 36 -11.80 3.07 3.19
N THR A 37 -12.20 1.99 3.86
CA THR A 37 -13.57 1.82 4.36
C THR A 37 -13.87 2.84 5.45
N ALA A 38 -12.97 3.06 6.41
CA ALA A 38 -13.13 4.08 7.45
C ALA A 38 -13.30 5.49 6.85
N LEU A 39 -12.59 5.79 5.75
CA LEU A 39 -12.63 7.11 5.12
C LEU A 39 -13.86 7.32 4.21
N HIS A 40 -14.36 6.26 3.57
CA HIS A 40 -15.33 6.34 2.48
C HIS A 40 -16.66 5.63 2.76
N ALA A 41 -16.82 4.97 3.91
CA ALA A 41 -18.11 4.42 4.33
C ALA A 41 -19.10 5.53 4.70
N ARG A 42 -18.62 6.68 5.19
CA ARG A 42 -19.47 7.84 5.53
C ARG A 42 -18.76 9.14 5.19
N PRO A 43 -19.19 9.93 4.19
CA PRO A 43 -20.27 9.67 3.23
C PRO A 43 -19.90 8.57 2.22
N LEU A 44 -20.89 7.79 1.77
CA LEU A 44 -20.68 6.67 0.84
C LEU A 44 -20.12 7.13 -0.50
N GLN A 45 -18.84 6.89 -0.74
CA GLN A 45 -18.19 7.17 -2.01
C GLN A 45 -17.91 5.85 -2.73
N LYS A 46 -18.76 5.52 -3.73
CA LYS A 46 -18.71 4.24 -4.46
C LYS A 46 -17.35 3.96 -5.10
N LEU A 47 -16.72 4.99 -5.69
CA LEU A 47 -15.48 4.85 -6.45
C LEU A 47 -14.29 4.37 -5.58
N PRO A 48 -13.92 5.04 -4.47
CA PRO A 48 -12.89 4.54 -3.58
C PRO A 48 -13.30 3.28 -2.81
N LEU A 49 -14.60 3.04 -2.55
CA LEU A 49 -15.06 1.84 -1.88
C LEU A 49 -14.95 0.57 -2.74
N ALA A 50 -14.95 0.71 -4.08
CA ALA A 50 -14.73 -0.41 -5.00
C ALA A 50 -13.31 -1.02 -4.89
N PHE A 51 -12.35 -0.30 -4.30
CA PHE A 51 -10.99 -0.81 -4.06
C PHE A 51 -10.96 -1.85 -2.93
N THR A 52 -11.82 -1.69 -1.92
CA THR A 52 -11.90 -2.55 -0.73
C THR A 52 -12.07 -4.05 -1.07
N PRO A 53 -13.06 -4.48 -1.88
CA PRO A 53 -13.22 -5.91 -2.19
C PRO A 53 -12.01 -6.49 -2.93
N VAL A 54 -11.35 -5.70 -3.79
CA VAL A 54 -10.18 -6.17 -4.54
C VAL A 54 -8.96 -6.36 -3.63
N LEU A 55 -8.78 -5.48 -2.64
CA LEU A 55 -7.73 -5.60 -1.64
C LEU A 55 -7.99 -6.78 -0.69
N LEU A 56 -9.24 -7.00 -0.29
CA LEU A 56 -9.61 -8.19 0.49
C LEU A 56 -9.40 -9.47 -0.32
N PHE A 57 -9.69 -9.46 -1.63
CA PHE A 57 -9.37 -10.58 -2.51
C PHE A 57 -7.85 -10.83 -2.61
N SER A 58 -7.04 -9.78 -2.66
CA SER A 58 -5.58 -9.91 -2.62
C SER A 58 -5.10 -10.57 -1.32
N THR A 59 -5.77 -10.29 -0.20
CA THR A 59 -5.51 -10.95 1.08
C THR A 59 -5.85 -12.45 1.01
N TYR A 60 -7.00 -12.79 0.42
CA TYR A 60 -7.40 -14.17 0.21
C TYR A 60 -6.38 -14.95 -0.65
N LEU A 61 -5.91 -14.35 -1.75
CA LEU A 61 -4.88 -14.96 -2.59
C LEU A 61 -3.57 -15.20 -1.82
N ASN A 62 -3.16 -14.24 -0.99
CA ASN A 62 -1.98 -14.39 -0.15
C ASN A 62 -2.10 -15.58 0.81
N LEU A 63 -3.27 -15.76 1.43
CA LEU A 63 -3.57 -16.90 2.31
C LEU A 63 -3.64 -18.24 1.56
N ASN A 64 -3.97 -18.23 0.26
CA ASN A 64 -3.97 -19.40 -0.62
C ASN A 64 -2.60 -19.69 -1.26
N ASN A 65 -1.51 -19.14 -0.70
CA ASN A 65 -0.14 -19.29 -1.20
C ASN A 65 0.17 -18.58 -2.54
N PHE A 66 -0.74 -17.76 -3.07
CA PHE A 66 -0.49 -16.86 -4.22
C PHE A 66 0.08 -15.51 -3.75
N VAL A 67 1.23 -15.56 -3.09
CA VAL A 67 1.91 -14.43 -2.43
C VAL A 67 2.45 -13.38 -3.42
N ILE A 68 3.02 -13.78 -4.55
CA ILE A 68 3.59 -12.89 -5.57
C ILE A 68 2.48 -12.20 -6.36
N ASP A 69 1.46 -12.96 -6.80
CA ASP A 69 0.34 -12.39 -7.54
C ASP A 69 -0.54 -11.50 -6.65
N SER A 70 -0.75 -11.87 -5.39
CA SER A 70 -1.42 -10.98 -4.41
C SER A 70 -0.64 -9.70 -4.14
N ALA A 71 0.70 -9.76 -4.09
CA ALA A 71 1.53 -8.58 -3.96
C ALA A 71 1.43 -7.67 -5.20
N GLY A 72 1.44 -8.24 -6.40
CA GLY A 72 1.25 -7.49 -7.64
C GLY A 72 -0.09 -6.75 -7.68
N LEU A 73 -1.19 -7.44 -7.33
CA LEU A 73 -2.52 -6.83 -7.22
C LEU A 73 -2.53 -5.72 -6.17
N THR A 74 -1.97 -5.98 -4.99
CA THR A 74 -1.90 -4.98 -3.92
C THR A 74 -1.12 -3.74 -4.36
N ALA A 75 0.02 -3.90 -5.03
CA ALA A 75 0.83 -2.80 -5.54
C ALA A 75 0.06 -1.97 -6.57
N ALA A 76 -0.57 -2.62 -7.56
CA ALA A 76 -1.30 -1.96 -8.63
C ALA A 76 -2.50 -1.16 -8.09
N TRP A 77 -3.33 -1.78 -7.25
CA TRP A 77 -4.53 -1.14 -6.70
C TRP A 77 -4.21 -0.06 -5.65
N SER A 78 -3.15 -0.24 -4.87
CA SER A 78 -2.65 0.80 -3.96
C SER A 78 -2.11 2.01 -4.74
N GLY A 79 -1.39 1.76 -5.84
CA GLY A 79 -0.90 2.82 -6.73
C GLY A 79 -2.04 3.59 -7.40
N LEU A 80 -3.07 2.88 -7.89
CA LEU A 80 -4.26 3.50 -8.45
C LEU A 80 -5.00 4.36 -7.42
N TYR A 81 -5.17 3.86 -6.18
CA TYR A 81 -5.73 4.64 -5.09
C TYR A 81 -4.91 5.90 -4.81
N LEU A 82 -3.57 5.80 -4.78
CA LEU A 82 -2.68 6.93 -4.56
C LEU A 82 -2.82 8.00 -5.65
N LEU A 83 -2.88 7.60 -6.93
CA LEU A 83 -3.10 8.50 -8.06
C LEU A 83 -4.42 9.26 -7.94
N LEU A 84 -5.51 8.56 -7.60
CA LEU A 84 -6.83 9.15 -7.40
C LEU A 84 -6.88 10.07 -6.17
N ALA A 85 -6.27 9.65 -5.07
CA ALA A 85 -6.21 10.41 -3.83
C ALA A 85 -5.37 11.68 -3.96
N ARG A 86 -4.32 11.67 -4.81
CA ARG A 86 -3.51 12.86 -5.14
C ARG A 86 -4.29 13.89 -5.97
N ARG A 87 -5.14 13.44 -6.89
CA ARG A 87 -5.91 14.33 -7.79
C ARG A 87 -6.95 15.18 -7.05
N ARG A 88 -7.41 14.78 -5.86
CA ARG A 88 -8.36 15.55 -5.06
C ARG A 88 -7.72 16.79 -4.44
N ARG A 89 -7.86 17.93 -5.13
CA ARG A 89 -7.52 19.28 -4.65
C ARG A 89 -8.29 19.54 -3.34
N ALA A 90 -7.58 19.87 -2.26
CA ALA A 90 -8.20 20.19 -0.97
C ALA A 90 -9.11 21.43 -1.15
N GLY A 91 -10.43 21.20 -1.13
CA GLY A 91 -11.44 22.24 -1.24
C GLY A 91 -11.43 23.11 0.02
N GLY A 92 -11.30 24.42 -0.19
CA GLY A 92 -11.32 25.45 0.85
C GLY A 92 -10.88 26.78 0.25
N ALA A 93 -11.76 27.78 0.31
CA ALA A 93 -11.50 29.12 -0.23
C ALA A 93 -10.39 29.86 0.54
N ASN A 94 -10.16 29.51 1.81
CA ASN A 94 -9.21 30.17 2.71
C ASN A 94 -8.10 29.23 3.22
N PHE A 95 -6.94 29.80 3.53
CA PHE A 95 -5.76 29.08 4.03
C PHE A 95 -6.03 28.35 5.36
N SER A 96 -6.80 28.95 6.27
CA SER A 96 -7.18 28.36 7.56
C SER A 96 -8.10 27.15 7.41
N ALA A 97 -9.11 27.23 6.54
CA ALA A 97 -10.00 26.11 6.22
C ALA A 97 -9.22 24.95 5.55
N ARG A 98 -8.23 25.27 4.71
CA ARG A 98 -7.34 24.28 4.11
C ARG A 98 -6.45 23.58 5.13
N PHE A 99 -6.01 24.27 6.18
CA PHE A 99 -5.21 23.69 7.26
C PHE A 99 -6.10 22.83 8.19
N GLY A 100 -7.25 23.34 8.64
CA GLY A 100 -8.19 22.59 9.47
C GLY A 100 -8.68 21.28 8.84
N ASN A 101 -8.94 21.28 7.53
CA ASN A 101 -9.39 20.09 6.82
C ASN A 101 -8.25 19.06 6.56
N ARG A 102 -6.98 19.47 6.68
CA ARG A 102 -5.80 18.58 6.55
C ARG A 102 -5.34 18.00 7.89
N PHE A 103 -5.51 18.74 8.98
CA PHE A 103 -5.10 18.30 10.33
C PHE A 103 -6.25 17.72 11.18
N GLY A 104 -7.49 17.69 10.68
CA GLY A 104 -8.60 16.98 11.31
C GLY A 104 -8.48 15.45 11.17
N ALA A 105 -9.31 14.71 11.91
CA ALA A 105 -9.33 13.23 11.89
C ALA A 105 -9.44 12.63 10.48
N ARG A 106 -10.21 13.26 9.59
CA ARG A 106 -10.32 12.88 8.16
C ARG A 106 -9.06 13.17 7.35
N GLY A 107 -8.35 14.25 7.67
CA GLY A 107 -7.10 14.61 7.01
C GLY A 107 -5.97 13.65 7.38
N LEU A 108 -5.87 13.30 8.67
CA LEU A 108 -4.91 12.33 9.19
C LEU A 108 -5.14 10.93 8.63
N THR A 109 -6.38 10.43 8.69
CA THR A 109 -6.73 9.10 8.13
C THR A 109 -6.49 9.03 6.63
N ARG A 110 -6.77 10.10 5.88
CA ARG A 110 -6.42 10.20 4.46
C ARG A 110 -4.91 10.19 4.24
N GLY A 111 -4.16 10.95 5.03
CA GLY A 111 -2.69 10.98 4.98
C GLY A 111 -2.11 9.59 5.24
N ALA A 112 -2.57 8.91 6.29
CA ALA A 112 -2.19 7.54 6.63
C ALA A 112 -2.52 6.57 5.49
N ALA A 113 -3.72 6.65 4.90
CA ALA A 113 -4.10 5.81 3.78
C ALA A 113 -3.21 6.04 2.54
N MET A 114 -2.82 7.29 2.25
CA MET A 114 -1.92 7.61 1.14
C MET A 114 -0.48 7.16 1.40
N LEU A 115 0.00 7.31 2.64
CA LEU A 115 1.32 6.81 3.05
C LEU A 115 1.38 5.29 2.97
N LEU A 116 0.38 4.59 3.51
CA LEU A 116 0.28 3.15 3.42
C LEU A 116 0.18 2.68 1.97
N ALA A 117 -0.60 3.37 1.14
CA ALA A 117 -0.69 3.06 -0.29
C ALA A 117 0.68 3.19 -0.99
N GLY A 118 1.44 4.26 -0.69
CA GLY A 118 2.80 4.42 -1.18
C GLY A 118 3.75 3.31 -0.71
N ALA A 119 3.70 2.98 0.58
CA ALA A 119 4.48 1.88 1.15
C ALA A 119 4.14 0.53 0.50
N ASN A 120 2.86 0.28 0.22
CA ASN A 120 2.41 -0.93 -0.47
C ASN A 120 2.88 -0.97 -1.92
N VAL A 121 2.90 0.15 -2.64
CA VAL A 121 3.46 0.18 -4.01
C VAL A 121 4.94 -0.21 -3.99
N VAL A 122 5.73 0.31 -3.04
CA VAL A 122 7.16 0.02 -2.97
C VAL A 122 7.41 -1.40 -2.44
N GLY A 123 6.79 -1.79 -1.33
CA GLY A 123 6.96 -3.12 -0.72
C GLY A 123 6.39 -4.24 -1.59
N CYS A 124 5.10 -4.15 -1.94
CA CYS A 124 4.46 -5.17 -2.77
C CYS A 124 4.94 -5.12 -4.23
N GLY A 125 5.37 -3.95 -4.73
CA GLY A 125 5.98 -3.84 -6.05
C GLY A 125 7.36 -4.47 -6.12
N THR A 126 8.18 -4.31 -5.07
CA THR A 126 9.50 -4.97 -4.99
C THR A 126 9.37 -6.48 -4.80
N THR A 127 8.40 -6.98 -4.03
CA THR A 127 8.12 -8.43 -3.99
C THR A 127 7.64 -8.97 -5.31
N TYR A 128 6.82 -8.23 -6.05
CA TYR A 128 6.35 -8.66 -7.37
C TYR A 128 7.50 -8.69 -8.39
N ALA A 129 8.31 -7.63 -8.45
CA ALA A 129 9.40 -7.52 -9.41
C ALA A 129 10.57 -8.48 -9.14
N LEU A 130 10.87 -8.75 -7.86
CA LEU A 130 11.98 -9.62 -7.44
C LEU A 130 11.51 -11.03 -7.08
N GLY A 131 10.20 -11.26 -7.04
CA GLY A 131 9.59 -12.54 -6.70
C GLY A 131 9.78 -13.56 -7.81
N ARG A 132 10.33 -14.73 -7.47
CA ARG A 132 10.41 -15.87 -8.39
C ARG A 132 9.14 -16.71 -8.26
N ARG A 133 8.25 -16.64 -9.26
CA ARG A 133 6.99 -17.43 -9.35
C ARG A 133 7.18 -18.93 -9.12
N SER A 134 8.33 -19.49 -9.51
CA SER A 134 8.66 -20.91 -9.28
C SER A 134 8.74 -21.33 -7.80
N LYS A 135 8.75 -20.39 -6.85
CA LYS A 135 8.63 -20.71 -5.41
C LYS A 135 7.19 -20.94 -4.96
N GLU A 136 6.19 -20.45 -5.69
CA GLU A 136 4.76 -20.68 -5.38
C GLU A 136 4.30 -22.06 -5.89
N GLU A 137 4.77 -22.49 -7.07
CA GLU A 137 4.46 -23.83 -7.63
C GLU A 137 4.97 -25.00 -6.78
N ARG A 138 5.95 -24.79 -5.90
CA ARG A 138 6.52 -25.87 -5.06
C ARG A 138 5.76 -26.12 -3.75
N VAL A 139 4.79 -25.28 -3.42
CA VAL A 139 4.01 -25.38 -2.17
C VAL A 139 2.61 -25.96 -2.45
N VAL A 140 2.30 -26.27 -3.71
CA VAL A 140 1.09 -26.98 -4.15
C VAL A 140 1.40 -28.46 -4.35
#